data_AF-A0A1M4M508-F1
#
_entry.id   AF-A0A1M4M508-F1
#
_cell.length_a   1.000
_cell.length_b   1.000
_cell.length_c   1.000
_cell.angle_alpha   90.00
_cell.angle_beta   90.00
_cell.angle_gamma   90.00
#
_symmetry.space_group_name_H-M   'P 1'
#
loop_
_entity.id
_entity.type
_entity.pdbx_description
1 polymer ?
#
loop_
_entity_poly.entity_id
_entity_poly.type
_entity_poly.pdbx_seq_one_letter_code
_entity_poly.pdbx_strand_id
1 'polypeptide(L)'
;MRKQTIKPSKSVSKFTFFMGLLFCLIGFVIIIGGLLTPMPFMTVSFGIIWTIGAIYNTYRAYKNGFTEEGEGIYEIHYTEDNGEQGYDFEEKLRKLERLRKEGLISEHEYNQKRSEIMKEKW
;
A
#
# COMPACT_ATOMS: atom_id res chain seq x y z
N MET A 1 -11.12 -12.72 1.81
CA MET A 1 -10.07 -11.84 2.41
C MET A 1 -8.83 -11.86 1.53
N ARG A 2 -8.76 -10.96 0.55
CA ARG A 2 -7.59 -10.81 -0.34
C ARG A 2 -6.54 -9.93 0.33
N LYS A 3 -5.30 -10.43 0.46
CA LYS A 3 -4.16 -9.66 0.96
C LYS A 3 -3.39 -9.08 -0.23
N GLN A 4 -3.10 -7.78 -0.21
CA GLN A 4 -2.14 -7.18 -1.13
C GLN A 4 -1.09 -6.39 -0.37
N THR A 5 0.18 -6.65 -0.69
CA THR A 5 1.34 -5.95 -0.15
C THR A 5 1.72 -4.81 -1.12
N ILE A 6 1.77 -3.58 -0.62
CA ILE A 6 2.18 -2.42 -1.44
C ILE A 6 3.70 -2.27 -1.37
N LYS A 7 4.37 -2.37 -2.52
CA LYS A 7 5.81 -2.12 -2.66
C LYS A 7 6.09 -0.63 -2.85
N PRO A 8 7.26 -0.11 -2.42
CA PRO A 8 7.67 1.26 -2.74
C PRO A 8 7.76 1.45 -4.26
N SER A 9 7.67 2.69 -4.73
CA SER A 9 7.89 2.98 -6.15
C SER A 9 9.33 2.67 -6.54
N LYS A 10 9.53 2.17 -7.78
CA LYS A 10 10.86 1.81 -8.30
C LYS A 10 11.84 2.99 -8.21
N SER A 11 11.37 4.21 -8.46
CA SER A 11 12.21 5.42 -8.40
C SER A 11 12.72 5.70 -6.98
N VAL A 12 11.84 5.59 -5.97
CA VAL A 12 12.22 5.79 -4.57
C VAL A 12 13.19 4.69 -4.13
N SER A 13 12.90 3.42 -4.45
CA SER A 13 13.79 2.32 -4.10
C SER A 13 15.18 2.43 -4.73
N LYS A 14 15.28 2.85 -5.99
CA LYS A 14 16.57 3.11 -6.64
C LYS A 14 17.34 4.24 -5.96
N PHE A 15 16.67 5.34 -5.64
CA PHE A 15 17.29 6.44 -4.89
C PHE A 15 17.83 5.97 -3.53
N THR A 16 17.00 5.24 -2.76
CA THR A 16 17.41 4.66 -1.48
C THR A 16 18.58 3.69 -1.62
N PHE A 17 18.65 2.91 -2.70
CA PHE A 17 19.76 2.00 -2.97
C PHE A 17 21.08 2.77 -3.14
N PHE A 18 21.12 3.80 -3.99
CA PHE A 18 22.34 4.59 -4.19
C PHE A 18 22.77 5.31 -2.91
N MET A 19 21.81 5.85 -2.15
CA MET A 19 22.11 6.50 -0.88
C MET A 19 22.59 5.49 0.18
N GLY A 20 22.05 4.28 0.15
CA GLY A 20 22.51 3.17 0.97
C GLY A 20 23.96 2.77 0.68
N LEU A 21 24.36 2.70 -0.60
CA LEU A 21 25.76 2.46 -0.98
C LEU A 21 26.70 3.53 -0.43
N LEU A 22 26.31 4.80 -0.51
CA LEU A 22 27.07 5.91 0.07
C LEU A 22 27.26 5.72 1.59
N PHE A 23 26.19 5.36 2.30
CA PHE A 23 26.26 5.11 3.74
C PHE A 23 27.06 3.86 4.12
N CYS A 24 27.03 2.82 3.30
CA CYS A 24 27.92 1.66 3.48
C CYS A 24 29.39 2.08 3.37
N LEU A 25 29.75 2.90 2.36
CA LEU A 25 31.11 3.40 2.19
C LEU A 25 31.56 4.23 3.41
N ILE A 26 30.71 5.14 3.90
CA ILE A 26 31.01 5.93 5.10
C ILE A 26 31.21 5.02 6.32
N GLY A 27 30.34 4.02 6.49
CA GLY A 27 30.45 3.02 7.55
C GLY A 27 31.79 2.28 7.53
N PHE A 28 32.22 1.82 6.34
CA PHE A 28 33.53 1.19 6.18
C PHE A 28 34.69 2.14 6.50
N VAL A 29 34.62 3.41 6.12
CA VAL A 29 35.64 4.41 6.47
C VAL A 29 35.72 4.60 7.99
N ILE A 30 34.59 4.62 8.70
CA ILE A 30 34.57 4.73 10.17
C ILE A 30 35.20 3.48 10.81
N ILE A 31 34.87 2.29 10.33
CA ILE A 31 35.41 1.02 10.87
C ILE A 31 36.92 0.95 10.63
N ILE A 32 37.38 1.18 9.40
CA ILE A 32 38.81 1.16 9.06
C ILE A 32 39.55 2.27 9.81
N GLY A 33 38.99 3.48 9.85
CA GLY A 33 39.54 4.59 10.61
C GLY A 33 39.68 4.26 12.09
N GLY A 34 38.69 3.59 12.70
CA GLY A 34 38.76 3.14 14.09
C GLY A 34 39.79 2.03 14.36
N LEU A 35 40.17 1.26 13.33
CA LEU A 35 41.26 0.29 13.43
C LEU A 35 42.65 0.96 13.31
N LEU A 36 42.76 2.00 12.48
CA LEU A 36 44.03 2.69 12.19
C LEU A 36 44.34 3.85 13.14
N THR A 37 43.30 4.45 13.74
CA THR A 37 43.41 5.60 14.65
C THR A 37 42.69 5.29 15.96
N PRO A 38 43.17 5.82 17.10
CA PRO A 38 42.54 5.59 18.40
C PRO A 38 41.23 6.40 18.49
N MET A 39 40.15 5.85 17.93
CA MET A 39 38.80 6.37 18.11
C MET A 39 38.17 5.86 19.40
N PRO A 40 37.22 6.62 19.99
CA PRO A 40 36.40 6.13 21.08
C PRO A 40 35.69 4.82 20.71
N PHE A 41 35.69 3.84 21.62
CA PHE A 41 35.03 2.55 21.42
C PHE A 41 33.58 2.71 20.95
N MET A 42 32.83 3.64 21.55
CA MET A 42 31.45 3.94 21.18
C MET A 42 31.29 4.29 19.70
N THR A 43 32.23 5.03 19.11
CA THR A 43 32.20 5.42 17.70
C THR A 43 32.40 4.22 16.78
N VAL A 44 33.33 3.33 17.11
CA VAL A 44 33.60 2.13 16.31
C VAL A 44 32.43 1.14 16.40
N SER A 45 31.90 0.89 17.61
CA SER A 45 30.73 0.02 17.80
C SER A 45 29.50 0.56 17.06
N PHE A 46 29.27 1.87 17.14
CA PHE A 46 28.22 2.53 16.39
C PHE A 46 28.41 2.39 14.87
N GLY A 47 29.64 2.60 14.38
CA GLY A 47 30.00 2.39 12.98
C GLY A 47 29.69 0.98 12.49
N ILE A 48 29.98 -0.05 13.29
CA ILE A 48 29.67 -1.45 12.97
C ILE A 48 28.15 -1.67 12.88
N ILE A 49 27.40 -1.32 13.94
CA ILE A 49 25.95 -1.52 13.99
C ILE A 49 25.25 -0.75 12.87
N TRP A 50 25.65 0.50 12.64
CA TRP A 50 25.14 1.31 11.54
C TRP A 50 25.42 0.62 10.20
N THR A 51 26.66 0.20 9.94
CA THR A 51 27.05 -0.38 8.64
C THR A 51 26.21 -1.62 8.33
N ILE A 52 25.96 -2.48 9.31
CA ILE A 52 25.08 -3.64 9.15
C ILE A 52 23.66 -3.19 8.76
N GLY A 53 23.10 -2.20 9.45
CA GLY A 53 21.79 -1.63 9.12
C GLY A 53 21.76 -1.00 7.72
N ALA A 54 22.81 -0.30 7.32
CA ALA A 54 22.92 0.32 6.00
C ALA A 54 22.99 -0.75 4.90
N ILE A 55 23.78 -1.81 5.09
CA ILE A 55 23.87 -2.93 4.15
C ILE A 55 22.50 -3.60 3.99
N TYR A 56 21.82 -3.89 5.10
CA TYR A 56 20.49 -4.51 5.07
C TYR A 56 19.47 -3.64 4.33
N ASN A 57 19.40 -2.34 4.64
CA ASN A 57 18.50 -1.40 3.96
C ASN A 57 18.84 -1.26 2.47
N THR A 58 20.13 -1.23 2.13
CA THR A 58 20.60 -1.17 0.74
C THR A 58 20.16 -2.42 -0.03
N TYR A 59 20.29 -3.60 0.57
CA TYR A 59 19.84 -4.85 -0.05
C TYR A 59 18.32 -4.88 -0.28
N ARG A 60 17.51 -4.42 0.68
CA ARG A 60 16.05 -4.32 0.50
C ARG A 60 15.69 -3.30 -0.58
N ALA A 61 16.37 -2.16 -0.62
CA ALA A 61 16.18 -1.15 -1.65
C ALA A 61 16.56 -1.68 -3.04
N TYR A 62 17.61 -2.51 -3.13
CA TYR A 62 17.97 -3.21 -4.35
C TYR A 62 16.85 -4.13 -4.83
N LYS A 63 16.34 -5.03 -3.97
CA LYS A 63 15.21 -5.90 -4.31
C LYS A 63 14.00 -5.08 -4.78
N ASN A 64 13.61 -4.05 -4.04
CA ASN A 64 12.44 -3.25 -4.38
C ASN A 64 12.61 -2.39 -5.65
N GLY A 65 13.83 -1.95 -5.96
CA GLY A 65 14.12 -1.04 -7.07
C GLY A 65 14.45 -1.73 -8.39
N PHE A 66 15.05 -2.93 -8.33
CA PHE A 66 15.61 -3.62 -9.49
C PHE A 66 15.03 -5.01 -9.75
N THR A 67 14.33 -5.63 -8.79
CA THR A 67 13.67 -6.93 -9.00
C THR A 67 12.15 -6.80 -8.93
N GLU A 68 11.44 -7.80 -9.47
CA GLU A 68 9.98 -7.91 -9.34
C GLU A 68 9.57 -8.47 -7.97
N GLU A 69 10.48 -9.19 -7.32
CA GLU A 69 10.36 -9.78 -5.98
C GLU A 69 10.73 -8.79 -4.87
N GLY A 70 10.03 -7.65 -4.84
CA GLY A 70 10.12 -6.69 -3.73
C GLY A 70 9.30 -7.08 -2.50
N GLU A 71 9.69 -6.57 -1.34
CA GLU A 71 8.94 -6.64 -0.09
C GLU A 71 8.04 -5.41 0.04
N GLY A 72 6.77 -5.64 0.37
CA GLY A 72 5.83 -4.54 0.60
C GLY A 72 6.11 -3.81 1.91
N ILE A 73 5.80 -2.51 1.93
CA ILE A 73 5.91 -1.64 3.11
C ILE A 73 4.67 -1.79 3.99
N TYR A 74 3.51 -2.01 3.37
CA TYR A 74 2.22 -2.12 4.05
C TYR A 74 1.40 -3.27 3.46
N GLU A 75 0.66 -3.96 4.32
CA GLU A 75 -0.39 -4.89 3.94
C GLU A 75 -1.74 -4.18 4.00
N ILE A 76 -2.45 -4.12 2.86
CA ILE A 76 -3.86 -3.70 2.87
C ILE A 76 -4.71 -4.94 3.07
N HIS A 77 -5.52 -4.90 4.12
CA HIS A 77 -6.61 -5.82 4.32
C HIS A 77 -7.84 -5.25 3.63
N TYR A 78 -8.19 -5.81 2.47
CA TYR A 78 -9.52 -5.58 1.91
C TYR A 78 -10.50 -6.40 2.74
N THR A 79 -11.33 -5.72 3.53
CA THR A 79 -12.64 -6.28 3.84
C THR A 79 -13.35 -6.35 2.51
N GLU A 80 -13.72 -7.55 2.06
CA GLU A 80 -14.77 -7.71 1.06
C GLU A 80 -16.02 -7.13 1.71
N ASP A 81 -16.19 -5.81 1.60
CA ASP A 81 -17.54 -5.28 1.58
C ASP A 81 -18.13 -5.90 0.34
N ASN A 82 -18.98 -6.91 0.53
CA ASN A 82 -19.80 -7.46 -0.52
C ASN A 82 -20.70 -6.32 -0.99
N GLY A 83 -20.16 -5.45 -1.85
CA GLY A 83 -20.93 -4.51 -2.67
C GLY A 83 -21.82 -5.23 -3.68
N GLU A 84 -21.79 -6.56 -3.69
CA GLU A 84 -22.81 -7.45 -4.23
C GLU A 84 -23.81 -7.95 -3.16
N GLN A 85 -24.02 -7.21 -2.07
CA GLN A 85 -25.38 -7.11 -1.55
C GLN A 85 -26.16 -6.31 -2.59
N GLY A 86 -26.57 -6.98 -3.66
CA GLY A 86 -27.63 -6.49 -4.52
C GLY A 86 -28.71 -6.00 -3.58
N TYR A 87 -28.98 -4.69 -3.63
CA TYR A 87 -29.99 -4.04 -2.79
C TYR A 87 -31.14 -5.00 -2.58
N ASP A 88 -31.46 -5.30 -1.32
CA ASP A 88 -32.63 -6.12 -1.03
C ASP A 88 -33.80 -5.51 -1.81
N PHE A 89 -34.67 -6.36 -2.33
CA PHE A 89 -35.78 -5.95 -3.18
C PHE A 89 -36.56 -4.77 -2.58
N GLU A 90 -36.72 -4.79 -1.25
CA GLU A 90 -37.32 -3.71 -0.47
C GLU A 90 -36.50 -2.41 -0.52
N GLU A 91 -35.18 -2.50 -0.45
CA GLU A 91 -34.28 -1.35 -0.50
C GLU A 91 -34.23 -0.70 -1.89
N LYS A 92 -34.28 -1.50 -2.97
CA LYS A 92 -34.45 -0.98 -4.35
C LYS A 92 -35.73 -0.16 -4.48
N LEU A 93 -36.84 -0.68 -3.96
CA LEU A 93 -38.14 0.00 -3.99
C LEU A 93 -38.15 1.27 -3.15
N ARG A 94 -37.54 1.24 -1.96
CA ARG A 94 -37.44 2.41 -1.07
C ARG A 94 -36.60 3.52 -1.70
N LYS A 95 -35.50 3.18 -2.36
CA LYS A 95 -34.66 4.15 -3.09
C LYS A 95 -35.39 4.74 -4.29
N LEU A 96 -36.11 3.92 -5.06
CA LEU A 96 -36.92 4.36 -6.19
C LEU A 96 -38.04 5.33 -5.77
N GLU A 97 -38.71 5.04 -4.65
CA GLU A 97 -39.75 5.91 -4.07
C GLU A 97 -39.20 7.25 -3.59
N ARG A 98 -37.98 7.26 -3.04
CA ARG A 98 -37.30 8.49 -2.66
C ARG A 98 -37.01 9.38 -3.87
N LEU A 99 -36.48 8.81 -4.96
CA LEU A 99 -36.18 9.54 -6.20
C LEU A 99 -37.44 10.19 -6.80
N ARG A 100 -38.59 9.49 -6.73
CA ARG A 100 -39.90 10.03 -7.15
C ARG A 100 -40.31 11.23 -6.30
N LYS A 101 -40.22 11.11 -4.97
CA LYS A 101 -40.57 12.18 -4.02
C LYS A 101 -39.66 13.41 -4.15
N GLU A 102 -38.39 13.19 -4.48
CA GLU A 102 -37.40 14.25 -4.72
C GLU A 102 -37.58 14.91 -6.12
N GLY A 103 -38.52 14.42 -6.95
CA GLY A 103 -38.75 14.94 -8.29
C GLY A 103 -37.61 14.66 -9.28
N LEU A 104 -36.71 13.74 -8.93
CA LEU A 104 -35.54 13.38 -9.75
C LEU A 104 -35.91 12.41 -10.89
N ILE A 105 -37.07 11.77 -10.80
CA ILE A 105 -37.62 10.90 -11.84
C ILE A 105 -39.11 11.23 -12.03
N SER A 106 -39.59 11.04 -13.25
CA SER A 106 -41.01 11.20 -13.57
C SER A 106 -41.84 10.00 -13.08
N GLU A 107 -43.15 10.19 -12.94
CA GLU A 107 -44.10 9.10 -12.64
C GLU A 107 -44.05 7.97 -13.68
N HIS A 108 -43.77 8.30 -14.94
CA HIS A 108 -43.61 7.30 -15.99
C HIS A 108 -42.37 6.43 -15.76
N GLU A 109 -41.21 7.04 -15.49
CA GLU A 109 -39.95 6.33 -15.22
C GLU A 109 -40.02 5.50 -13.94
N TYR A 110 -40.69 6.02 -12.90
CA TYR A 110 -40.96 5.29 -11.67
C TYR A 110 -41.73 4.00 -11.93
N ASN A 111 -42.86 4.08 -12.66
CA ASN A 111 -43.71 2.92 -12.92
C ASN A 111 -43.01 1.86 -13.77
N GLN A 112 -42.22 2.29 -14.76
CA GLN A 112 -41.43 1.39 -15.59
C GLN A 112 -40.38 0.64 -14.75
N LYS A 113 -39.58 1.36 -13.96
CA LYS A 113 -38.53 0.76 -13.11
C LYS A 113 -39.09 -0.10 -11.99
N ARG A 114 -40.22 0.28 -11.42
CA ARG A 114 -40.93 -0.53 -10.41
C ARG A 114 -41.38 -1.87 -11.01
N SER A 115 -41.91 -1.88 -12.24
CA SER A 115 -42.30 -3.13 -12.91
C SER A 115 -41.11 -4.04 -13.18
N GLU A 116 -39.97 -3.47 -13.62
CA GLU A 116 -38.73 -4.22 -13.82
C GLU A 116 -38.24 -4.89 -12.52
N ILE A 117 -38.19 -4.14 -11.43
CA ILE A 117 -37.78 -4.67 -10.11
C ILE A 117 -38.74 -5.76 -9.62
N MET A 118 -40.06 -5.61 -9.84
CA MET A 118 -41.07 -6.61 -9.47
C MET A 118 -40.92 -7.92 -10.27
N LYS A 119 -40.45 -7.86 -11.52
CA LYS A 119 -40.20 -9.04 -12.36
C LYS A 119 -38.92 -9.79 -12.00
N GLU A 120 -37.93 -9.14 -11.40
CA GLU A 120 -36.70 -9.81 -10.93
C GLU A 120 -36.96 -10.81 -9.80
N LYS A 121 -38.10 -10.72 -9.08
CA LYS A 121 -38.43 -11.56 -7.92
C LYS A 121 -39.50 -12.63 -8.18
N TRP A 122 -40.12 -12.67 -9.37
CA TRP A 122 -41.14 -13.66 -9.72
C TRP A 122 -40.74 -14.49 -10.93
#